data_AF-A0A8H9IT44-F1
#
_entry.id   AF-A0A8H9IT44-F1
#
_cell.length_a   1.000
_cell.length_b   1.000
_cell.length_c   1.000
_cell.angle_alpha   90.00
_cell.angle_beta   90.00
_cell.angle_gamma   90.00
#
_symmetry.space_group_name_H-M   'P 1'
#
loop_
_entity.id
_entity.type
_entity.pdbx_description
1 polymer ?
#
loop_
_entity_poly.entity_id
_entity_poly.type
_entity_poly.pdbx_seq_one_letter_code
_entity_poly.pdbx_strand_id
1 'polypeptide(L)'
;MSLGEERELVPLGAGFDLAKRGYDRHQVDEHLERLDGDLKMLAADRDAAISQAGDLARQLEQARGEIDNLRGQVERLGQPPTTVEGLSERLQRMLRLAQDEAADTRARAEAEAGHIRAKAEADASAMRARYEQLLSELDARRKEMEAEHRKVLEDARAEAEAITQKAKEERDRLDAEAEQHRTKVEEDFEIAMAARRTEAMRVLAEQEAASKAEAERRVREATEEAAAIRAKVAEEEKAANAEIERRRRESLEDANRRKQASITEANARVAEATDEAQRRVREATEEANKRINAAADRVEALRSLRAGIAEQVKAARAVLHEASAVLGDGAPAEPVPDEQPTRPATPRPAPAPKSTPRDGAASKPTGE
;
A
#
# COMPACT_ATOMS: atom_id res chain seq x y z
N MET A 1 5.79 -64.28 131.53
CA MET A 1 5.00 -65.22 130.71
C MET A 1 5.96 -66.23 130.12
N SER A 2 5.69 -67.53 130.31
CA SER A 2 6.38 -68.65 129.63
C SER A 2 7.92 -68.70 129.72
N LEU A 3 8.45 -68.99 130.92
CA LEU A 3 9.62 -69.88 130.99
C LEU A 3 9.06 -71.29 130.91
N GLY A 4 9.24 -71.93 129.76
CA GLY A 4 8.70 -73.27 129.49
C GLY A 4 9.34 -74.32 130.37
N GLU A 5 8.54 -75.30 130.80
CA GLU A 5 8.98 -76.43 131.61
C GLU A 5 9.75 -77.46 130.77
N GLU A 6 10.95 -77.10 130.31
CA GLU A 6 11.94 -78.11 129.91
C GLU A 6 12.69 -78.56 131.16
N ARG A 7 11.98 -79.37 131.96
CA ARG A 7 12.65 -80.34 132.84
C ARG A 7 13.40 -81.28 131.91
N GLU A 8 14.68 -81.01 131.73
CA GLU A 8 15.63 -81.93 131.12
C GLU A 8 15.69 -83.17 132.03
N LEU A 9 14.76 -84.08 131.76
CA LEU A 9 14.69 -85.41 132.35
C LEU A 9 15.97 -86.10 131.92
N VAL A 10 16.97 -86.12 132.82
CA VAL A 10 18.15 -86.97 132.70
C VAL A 10 17.64 -88.33 132.21
N PRO A 11 18.04 -88.78 131.01
CA PRO A 11 17.49 -89.99 130.44
C PRO A 11 18.00 -91.14 131.30
N LEU A 12 17.14 -91.58 132.23
CA LEU A 12 17.29 -92.84 132.94
C LEU A 12 17.12 -93.93 131.89
N GLY A 13 18.22 -94.22 131.20
CA GLY A 13 18.32 -95.29 130.22
C GLY A 13 17.80 -96.59 130.83
N ALA A 14 17.20 -97.43 129.99
CA ALA A 14 16.66 -98.71 130.42
C ALA A 14 17.69 -99.44 131.30
N GLY A 15 17.26 -99.89 132.48
CA GLY A 15 18.17 -100.43 133.49
C GLY A 15 18.99 -101.61 132.95
N PHE A 16 20.20 -101.76 133.47
CA PHE A 16 21.19 -102.71 132.99
C PHE A 16 20.63 -104.14 132.83
N ASP A 17 21.01 -104.80 131.74
CA ASP A 17 20.63 -106.19 131.47
C ASP A 17 21.19 -107.14 132.54
N LEU A 18 20.48 -108.23 132.81
CA LEU A 18 20.85 -109.20 133.84
C LEU A 18 21.62 -110.40 133.27
N ALA A 19 22.91 -110.46 133.56
CA ALA A 19 23.76 -111.63 133.36
C ALA A 19 23.54 -112.69 134.45
N LYS A 20 24.11 -113.89 134.23
CA LYS A 20 23.89 -115.11 135.04
C LYS A 20 24.17 -114.97 136.56
N ARG A 21 24.80 -113.88 137.00
CA ARG A 21 24.99 -113.43 138.40
C ARG A 21 25.11 -111.89 138.52
N GLY A 22 24.10 -111.13 138.09
CA GLY A 22 24.02 -109.68 138.33
C GLY A 22 23.91 -108.84 137.04
N TYR A 23 24.06 -107.52 137.14
CA TYR A 23 24.01 -106.63 135.97
C TYR A 23 25.18 -106.85 135.00
N ASP A 24 24.96 -106.55 133.72
CA ASP A 24 26.02 -106.55 132.72
C ASP A 24 27.07 -105.48 133.06
N ARG A 25 28.26 -105.95 133.37
CA ARG A 25 29.38 -105.10 133.78
C ARG A 25 29.78 -104.10 132.69
N HIS A 26 29.70 -104.46 131.42
CA HIS A 26 30.10 -103.56 130.33
C HIS A 26 29.14 -102.38 130.22
N GLN A 27 27.83 -102.63 130.36
CA GLN A 27 26.82 -101.57 130.39
C GLN A 27 26.95 -100.66 131.61
N VAL A 28 27.30 -101.22 132.78
CA VAL A 28 27.56 -100.44 134.01
C VAL A 28 28.82 -99.59 133.84
N ASP A 29 29.92 -100.16 133.33
CA ASP A 29 31.17 -99.44 133.09
C ASP A 29 30.95 -98.29 132.07
N GLU A 30 30.21 -98.51 130.97
CA GLU A 30 29.85 -97.44 129.99
C GLU A 30 28.97 -96.35 130.60
N HIS A 31 28.01 -96.71 131.46
CA HIS A 31 27.15 -95.72 132.11
C HIS A 31 27.90 -94.89 133.15
N LEU A 32 28.84 -95.50 133.89
CA LEU A 32 29.73 -94.76 134.79
C LEU A 32 30.67 -93.83 134.03
N GLU A 33 31.24 -94.26 132.90
CA GLU A 33 32.04 -93.38 132.03
C GLU A 33 31.21 -92.19 131.49
N ARG A 34 29.94 -92.43 131.11
CA ARG A 34 29.00 -91.37 130.70
C ARG A 34 28.73 -90.40 131.85
N LEU A 35 28.37 -90.89 133.05
CA LEU A 35 28.12 -90.05 134.23
C LEU A 35 29.36 -89.25 134.66
N ASP A 36 30.56 -89.85 134.59
CA ASP A 36 31.82 -89.15 134.84
C ASP A 36 32.11 -88.08 133.78
N GLY A 37 31.65 -88.27 132.54
CA GLY A 37 31.65 -87.26 131.48
C GLY A 37 30.69 -86.12 131.79
N ASP A 38 29.44 -86.44 132.12
CA ASP A 38 28.39 -85.47 132.44
C ASP A 38 28.74 -84.63 133.68
N LEU A 39 29.31 -85.24 134.72
CA LEU A 39 29.80 -84.53 135.90
C LEU A 39 30.99 -83.60 135.59
N LYS A 40 31.87 -83.96 134.64
CA LYS A 40 32.96 -83.08 134.19
C LYS A 40 32.42 -81.90 133.37
N MET A 41 31.42 -82.13 132.51
CA MET A 41 30.75 -81.05 131.78
C MET A 41 30.03 -80.11 132.75
N LEU A 42 29.20 -80.63 133.67
CA LEU A 42 28.47 -79.82 134.63
C LEU A 42 29.39 -79.07 135.62
N ALA A 43 30.56 -79.63 135.96
CA ALA A 43 31.59 -78.91 136.71
C ALA A 43 32.21 -77.77 135.89
N ALA A 44 32.51 -77.98 134.61
CA ALA A 44 33.02 -76.95 133.71
C ALA A 44 31.98 -75.83 133.48
N ASP A 45 30.72 -76.17 133.28
CA ASP A 45 29.60 -75.22 133.12
C ASP A 45 29.37 -74.41 134.39
N ARG A 46 29.42 -75.06 135.57
CA ARG A 46 29.38 -74.36 136.87
C ARG A 46 30.53 -73.37 136.99
N ASP A 47 31.76 -73.79 136.67
CA ASP A 47 32.94 -72.95 136.84
C ASP A 47 32.96 -71.78 135.82
N ALA A 48 32.46 -72.01 134.60
CA ALA A 48 32.20 -70.97 133.62
C ALA A 48 31.13 -69.98 134.10
N ALA A 49 30.01 -70.46 134.66
CA ALA A 49 28.96 -69.61 135.22
C ALA A 49 29.45 -68.80 136.44
N ILE A 50 30.30 -69.38 137.29
CA ILE A 50 30.95 -68.66 138.40
C ILE A 50 31.88 -67.56 137.87
N SER A 51 32.66 -67.83 136.81
CA SER A 51 33.49 -66.79 136.16
C SER A 51 32.63 -65.66 135.60
N GLN A 52 31.58 -65.99 134.83
CA GLN A 52 30.67 -64.99 134.25
C GLN A 52 29.94 -64.17 135.33
N ALA A 53 29.51 -64.78 136.43
CA ALA A 53 28.93 -64.08 137.56
C ALA A 53 29.95 -63.13 138.23
N GLY A 54 31.21 -63.54 138.35
CA GLY A 54 32.31 -62.70 138.82
C GLY A 54 32.62 -61.52 137.88
N ASP A 55 32.57 -61.73 136.57
CA ASP A 55 32.75 -60.68 135.57
C ASP A 55 31.61 -59.65 135.58
N LEU A 56 30.36 -60.12 135.61
CA LEU A 56 29.18 -59.25 135.72
C LEU A 56 29.16 -58.48 137.05
N ALA A 57 29.58 -59.10 138.16
CA ALA A 57 29.73 -58.41 139.44
C ALA A 57 30.78 -57.27 139.36
N ARG A 58 31.92 -57.50 138.69
CA ARG A 58 32.93 -56.46 138.45
C ARG A 58 32.40 -55.31 137.58
N GLN A 59 31.69 -55.62 136.50
CA GLN A 59 31.08 -54.61 135.62
C GLN A 59 30.00 -53.79 136.35
N LEU A 60 29.17 -54.43 137.16
CA LEU A 60 28.16 -53.74 137.98
C LEU A 60 28.80 -52.80 139.00
N GLU A 61 29.89 -53.21 139.64
CA GLU A 61 30.57 -52.37 140.62
C GLU A 61 31.31 -51.19 139.95
N GLN A 62 31.91 -51.40 138.78
CA GLN A 62 32.45 -50.31 137.96
C GLN A 62 31.35 -49.32 137.56
N ALA A 63 30.22 -49.80 137.01
CA ALA A 63 29.11 -48.95 136.60
C ALA A 63 28.49 -48.18 137.79
N ARG A 64 28.41 -48.80 138.98
CA ARG A 64 28.00 -48.11 140.22
C ARG A 64 28.98 -47.01 140.60
N GLY A 65 30.29 -47.30 140.60
CA GLY A 65 31.33 -46.30 140.86
C GLY A 65 31.28 -45.14 139.86
N GLU A 66 31.05 -45.40 138.58
CA GLU A 66 30.84 -44.37 137.54
C GLU A 66 29.57 -43.54 137.80
N ILE A 67 28.45 -44.19 138.13
CA ILE A 67 27.18 -43.52 138.48
C ILE A 67 27.35 -42.62 139.71
N ASP A 68 28.02 -43.09 140.76
CA ASP A 68 28.20 -42.29 142.00
C ASP A 68 29.22 -41.17 141.80
N ASN A 69 30.26 -41.38 140.97
CA ASN A 69 31.15 -40.30 140.52
C ASN A 69 30.39 -39.23 139.71
N LEU A 70 29.52 -39.63 138.77
CA LEU A 70 28.68 -38.71 137.98
C LEU A 70 27.66 -37.98 138.85
N ARG A 71 27.01 -38.67 139.80
CA ARG A 71 26.10 -38.06 140.79
C ARG A 71 26.82 -37.03 141.64
N GLY A 72 28.01 -37.36 142.17
CA GLY A 72 28.82 -36.42 142.93
C GLY A 72 29.27 -35.21 142.11
N GLN A 73 29.56 -35.38 140.81
CA GLN A 73 29.81 -34.24 139.90
C GLN A 73 28.54 -33.38 139.71
N VAL A 74 27.38 -34.00 139.45
CA VAL A 74 26.10 -33.29 139.28
C VAL A 74 25.72 -32.53 140.55
N GLU A 75 25.91 -33.11 141.74
CA GLU A 75 25.65 -32.44 143.02
C GLU A 75 26.56 -31.23 143.21
N ARG A 76 27.87 -31.37 142.97
CA ARG A 76 28.83 -30.25 143.03
C ARG A 76 28.51 -29.13 142.01
N LEU A 77 28.03 -29.48 140.82
CA LEU A 77 27.65 -28.52 139.77
C LEU A 77 26.27 -27.88 140.01
N GLY A 78 25.38 -28.56 140.73
CA GLY A 78 24.04 -28.08 141.08
C GLY A 78 24.01 -27.17 142.31
N GLN A 79 24.97 -27.29 143.21
CA GLN A 79 25.14 -26.36 144.33
C GLN A 79 25.69 -25.00 143.86
N PRO A 80 25.37 -23.88 144.55
CA PRO A 80 26.01 -22.60 144.27
C PRO A 80 27.53 -22.70 144.44
N PRO A 81 28.35 -22.17 143.52
CA PRO A 81 29.80 -22.33 143.58
C PRO A 81 30.39 -21.54 144.76
N THR A 82 30.67 -22.25 145.85
CA THR A 82 31.34 -21.72 147.06
C THR A 82 32.87 -21.82 147.00
N THR A 83 33.41 -22.48 145.98
CA THR A 83 34.86 -22.65 145.75
C THR A 83 35.29 -22.18 144.36
N VAL A 84 36.54 -21.72 144.24
CA VAL A 84 37.13 -21.20 142.98
C VAL A 84 37.27 -22.29 141.92
N GLU A 85 37.49 -23.54 142.34
CA GLU A 85 37.61 -24.70 141.44
C GLU A 85 36.28 -25.03 140.77
N GLY A 86 35.17 -25.06 141.53
CA GLY A 86 33.83 -25.31 140.98
C GLY A 86 33.36 -24.20 140.02
N LEU A 87 33.74 -22.95 140.29
CA LEU A 87 33.53 -21.84 139.35
C LEU A 87 34.31 -22.06 138.04
N SER A 88 35.57 -22.50 138.14
CA SER A 88 36.45 -22.74 136.98
C SER A 88 35.96 -23.90 136.11
N GLU A 89 35.53 -25.01 136.73
CA GLU A 89 34.97 -26.17 136.02
C GLU A 89 33.68 -25.79 135.27
N ARG A 90 32.79 -25.02 135.92
CA ARG A 90 31.54 -24.53 135.30
C ARG A 90 31.82 -23.58 134.14
N LEU A 91 32.81 -22.68 134.27
CA LEU A 91 33.23 -21.79 133.19
C LEU A 91 33.80 -22.57 132.00
N GLN A 92 34.63 -23.59 132.23
CA GLN A 92 35.15 -24.45 131.17
C GLN A 92 34.04 -25.21 130.43
N ARG A 93 33.05 -25.77 131.15
CA ARG A 93 31.89 -26.44 130.55
C ARG A 93 31.01 -25.45 129.77
N MET A 94 30.81 -24.23 130.27
CA MET A 94 30.05 -23.17 129.59
C MET A 94 30.77 -22.68 128.33
N LEU A 95 32.10 -22.50 128.37
CA LEU A 95 32.90 -22.14 127.20
C LEU A 95 32.87 -23.24 126.14
N ARG A 96 32.95 -24.51 126.54
CA ARG A 96 32.82 -25.65 125.61
C ARG A 96 31.44 -25.67 124.96
N LEU A 97 30.36 -25.55 125.73
CA LEU A 97 28.99 -25.51 125.19
C LEU A 97 28.78 -24.29 124.27
N ALA A 98 29.38 -23.14 124.57
CA ALA A 98 29.35 -21.97 123.69
C ALA A 98 30.20 -22.16 122.41
N GLN A 99 31.29 -22.92 122.46
CA GLN A 99 32.08 -23.31 121.29
C GLN A 99 31.31 -24.31 120.41
N ASP A 100 30.65 -25.30 121.03
CA ASP A 100 29.82 -26.29 120.35
C ASP A 100 28.62 -25.60 119.67
N GLU A 101 27.89 -24.70 120.36
CA GLU A 101 26.81 -23.89 119.77
C GLU A 101 27.32 -22.93 118.67
N ALA A 102 28.53 -22.38 118.82
CA ALA A 102 29.16 -21.56 117.76
C ALA A 102 29.59 -22.37 116.54
N ALA A 103 29.92 -23.66 116.70
CA ALA A 103 30.17 -24.58 115.60
C ALA A 103 28.86 -24.98 114.91
N ASP A 104 27.83 -25.31 115.68
CA ASP A 104 26.49 -25.65 115.19
C ASP A 104 25.85 -24.51 114.38
N THR A 105 25.90 -23.28 114.91
CA THR A 105 25.37 -22.09 114.21
C THR A 105 26.13 -21.79 112.93
N ARG A 106 27.45 -21.99 112.88
CA ARG A 106 28.24 -21.91 111.65
C ARG A 106 27.87 -22.99 110.65
N ALA A 107 27.76 -24.24 111.09
CA ALA A 107 27.39 -25.37 110.22
C ALA A 107 25.99 -25.16 109.60
N ARG A 108 25.02 -24.67 110.37
CA ARG A 108 23.68 -24.30 109.86
C ARG A 108 23.77 -23.16 108.84
N ALA A 109 24.49 -22.08 109.15
CA ALA A 109 24.67 -20.94 108.24
C ALA A 109 25.40 -21.32 106.94
N GLU A 110 26.40 -22.20 107.00
CA GLU A 110 27.12 -22.74 105.84
C GLU A 110 26.21 -23.64 104.98
N ALA A 111 25.40 -24.49 105.60
CA ALA A 111 24.40 -25.30 104.91
C ALA A 111 23.33 -24.44 104.21
N GLU A 112 22.78 -23.44 104.92
CA GLU A 112 21.82 -22.48 104.35
C GLU A 112 22.43 -21.67 103.19
N ALA A 113 23.65 -21.17 103.35
CA ALA A 113 24.38 -20.48 102.28
C ALA A 113 24.65 -21.41 101.08
N GLY A 114 24.96 -22.68 101.33
CA GLY A 114 25.09 -23.72 100.30
C GLY A 114 23.78 -23.94 99.54
N HIS A 115 22.65 -24.09 100.25
CA HIS A 115 21.33 -24.22 99.63
C HIS A 115 20.92 -22.99 98.81
N ILE A 116 21.19 -21.77 99.31
CA ILE A 116 20.90 -20.53 98.58
C ILE A 116 21.74 -20.44 97.29
N ARG A 117 23.04 -20.77 97.35
CA ARG A 117 23.92 -20.80 96.15
C ARG A 117 23.46 -21.85 95.14
N ALA A 118 23.25 -23.09 95.59
CA ALA A 118 22.80 -24.18 94.73
C ALA A 118 21.46 -23.86 94.04
N LYS A 119 20.52 -23.24 94.75
CA LYS A 119 19.26 -22.76 94.17
C LYS A 119 19.49 -21.65 93.14
N ALA A 120 20.29 -20.63 93.47
CA ALA A 120 20.57 -19.52 92.55
C ALA A 120 21.31 -20.00 91.27
N GLU A 121 22.20 -20.97 91.39
CA GLU A 121 22.89 -21.61 90.26
C GLU A 121 21.94 -22.45 89.41
N ALA A 122 21.05 -23.23 90.04
CA ALA A 122 20.00 -23.98 89.35
C ALA A 122 19.06 -23.03 88.58
N ASP A 123 18.53 -22.00 89.24
CA ASP A 123 17.65 -20.98 88.63
C ASP A 123 18.36 -20.26 87.47
N ALA A 124 19.63 -19.86 87.64
CA ALA A 124 20.43 -19.24 86.58
C ALA A 124 20.68 -20.20 85.40
N SER A 125 20.93 -21.48 85.65
CA SER A 125 21.11 -22.49 84.60
C SER A 125 19.81 -22.72 83.80
N ALA A 126 18.67 -22.80 84.49
CA ALA A 126 17.35 -22.95 83.88
C ALA A 126 16.96 -21.74 83.03
N MET A 127 17.28 -20.52 83.48
CA MET A 127 17.06 -19.30 82.70
C MET A 127 17.96 -19.26 81.45
N ARG A 128 19.25 -19.63 81.55
CA ARG A 128 20.14 -19.73 80.37
C ARG A 128 19.62 -20.73 79.34
N ALA A 129 19.23 -21.94 79.76
CA ALA A 129 18.68 -22.96 78.87
C ALA A 129 17.39 -22.48 78.16
N ARG A 130 16.50 -21.76 78.86
CA ARG A 130 15.31 -21.15 78.26
C ARG A 130 15.64 -20.07 77.23
N TYR A 131 16.64 -19.22 77.50
CA TYR A 131 17.07 -18.20 76.53
C TYR A 131 17.73 -18.83 75.30
N GLU A 132 18.54 -19.87 75.47
CA GLU A 132 19.15 -20.60 74.36
C GLU A 132 18.09 -21.27 73.47
N GLN A 133 17.08 -21.90 74.08
CA GLN A 133 15.91 -22.43 73.38
C GLN A 133 15.17 -21.33 72.59
N LEU A 134 14.82 -20.21 73.24
CA LEU A 134 14.11 -19.10 72.60
C LEU A 134 14.91 -18.47 71.44
N LEU A 135 16.23 -18.33 71.59
CA LEU A 135 17.10 -17.85 70.51
C LEU A 135 17.12 -18.84 69.33
N SER A 136 17.21 -20.15 69.60
CA SER A 136 17.17 -21.17 68.55
C SER A 136 15.83 -21.22 67.81
N GLU A 137 14.71 -21.00 68.50
CA GLU A 137 13.36 -20.91 67.92
C GLU A 137 13.23 -19.65 67.06
N LEU A 138 13.74 -18.50 67.53
CA LEU A 138 13.74 -17.25 66.78
C LEU A 138 14.59 -17.36 65.51
N ASP A 139 15.79 -17.96 65.60
CA ASP A 139 16.65 -18.22 64.44
C ASP A 139 16.03 -19.20 63.44
N ALA A 140 15.32 -20.24 63.91
CA ALA A 140 14.59 -21.17 63.06
C ALA A 140 13.45 -20.45 62.32
N ARG A 141 12.60 -19.73 63.06
CA ARG A 141 11.49 -18.95 62.51
C ARG A 141 11.96 -17.85 61.55
N ARG A 142 13.10 -17.23 61.83
CA ARG A 142 13.73 -16.26 60.92
C ARG A 142 14.14 -16.92 59.60
N LYS A 143 14.79 -18.08 59.64
CA LYS A 143 15.19 -18.82 58.42
C LYS A 143 13.98 -19.28 57.61
N GLU A 144 12.91 -19.72 58.27
CA GLU A 144 11.64 -20.07 57.64
C GLU A 144 11.03 -18.87 56.93
N MET A 145 10.84 -17.73 57.64
CA MET A 145 10.37 -16.47 57.06
C MET A 145 11.24 -15.97 55.89
N GLU A 146 12.57 -16.08 55.98
CA GLU A 146 13.50 -15.71 54.90
C GLU A 146 13.38 -16.65 53.69
N ALA A 147 13.09 -17.94 53.90
CA ALA A 147 12.85 -18.92 52.83
C ALA A 147 11.48 -18.72 52.16
N GLU A 148 10.42 -18.51 52.94
CA GLU A 148 9.08 -18.17 52.44
C GLU A 148 9.11 -16.86 51.64
N HIS A 149 9.73 -15.80 52.18
CA HIS A 149 9.84 -14.52 51.50
C HIS A 149 10.64 -14.64 50.19
N ARG A 150 11.76 -15.39 50.20
CA ARG A 150 12.53 -15.67 48.98
C ARG A 150 11.68 -16.40 47.95
N LYS A 151 10.95 -17.45 48.36
CA LYS A 151 10.07 -18.20 47.47
C LYS A 151 8.98 -17.30 46.86
N VAL A 152 8.31 -16.47 47.67
CA VAL A 152 7.31 -15.51 47.18
C VAL A 152 7.91 -14.51 46.19
N LEU A 153 9.15 -14.06 46.40
CA LEU A 153 9.86 -13.19 45.44
C LEU A 153 10.27 -13.93 44.15
N GLU A 154 10.65 -15.21 44.24
CA GLU A 154 10.98 -16.05 43.09
C GLU A 154 9.72 -16.37 42.26
N ASP A 155 8.64 -16.80 42.91
CA ASP A 155 7.33 -17.05 42.30
C ASP A 155 6.79 -15.76 41.63
N ALA A 156 6.80 -14.62 42.32
CA ALA A 156 6.34 -13.35 41.76
C ALA A 156 7.20 -12.84 40.59
N ARG A 157 8.51 -13.12 40.58
CA ARG A 157 9.39 -12.83 39.43
C ARG A 157 9.06 -13.73 38.24
N ALA A 158 8.90 -15.04 38.47
CA ALA A 158 8.53 -15.99 37.43
C ALA A 158 7.16 -15.67 36.81
N GLU A 159 6.18 -15.25 37.62
CA GLU A 159 4.88 -14.77 37.15
C GLU A 159 5.00 -13.48 36.31
N ALA A 160 5.79 -12.50 36.77
CA ALA A 160 6.02 -11.27 36.03
C ALA A 160 6.75 -11.51 34.69
N GLU A 161 7.74 -12.41 34.67
CA GLU A 161 8.42 -12.86 33.45
C GLU A 161 7.44 -13.57 32.51
N ALA A 162 6.60 -14.48 33.02
CA ALA A 162 5.60 -15.17 32.21
C ALA A 162 4.53 -14.22 31.63
N ILE A 163 4.07 -13.22 32.39
CA ILE A 163 3.13 -12.20 31.92
C ILE A 163 3.78 -11.32 30.85
N THR A 164 5.00 -10.83 31.09
CA THR A 164 5.70 -9.97 30.10
C THR A 164 6.09 -10.73 28.85
N GLN A 165 6.38 -12.03 28.93
CA GLN A 165 6.65 -12.87 27.78
C GLN A 165 5.38 -13.11 26.94
N LYS A 166 4.25 -13.49 27.57
CA LYS A 166 2.96 -13.63 26.88
C LYS A 166 2.52 -12.33 26.21
N ALA A 167 2.67 -11.18 26.88
CA ALA A 167 2.33 -9.89 26.32
C ALA A 167 3.20 -9.51 25.11
N LYS A 168 4.48 -9.92 25.07
CA LYS A 168 5.34 -9.77 23.88
C LYS A 168 4.89 -10.69 22.75
N GLU A 169 4.60 -11.95 23.04
CA GLU A 169 4.14 -12.93 22.05
C GLU A 169 2.80 -12.53 21.42
N GLU A 170 1.85 -12.03 22.21
CA GLU A 170 0.59 -11.48 21.71
C GLU A 170 0.79 -10.21 20.89
N ARG A 171 1.67 -9.28 21.32
CA ARG A 171 2.04 -8.10 20.53
C ARG A 171 2.65 -8.50 19.19
N ASP A 172 3.68 -9.34 19.20
CA ASP A 172 4.42 -9.73 18.00
C ASP A 172 3.52 -10.48 17.00
N ARG A 173 2.55 -11.26 17.52
CA ARG A 173 1.48 -11.86 16.72
C ARG A 173 0.56 -10.80 16.11
N LEU A 174 0.06 -9.85 16.90
CA LEU A 174 -0.83 -8.78 16.40
C LEU A 174 -0.13 -7.86 15.40
N ASP A 175 1.14 -7.55 15.61
CA ASP A 175 1.97 -6.78 14.67
C ASP A 175 2.14 -7.54 13.35
N ALA A 176 2.38 -8.85 13.39
CA ALA A 176 2.45 -9.70 12.20
C ALA A 176 1.10 -9.84 11.46
N GLU A 177 -0.01 -10.00 12.20
CA GLU A 177 -1.37 -10.04 11.63
C GLU A 177 -1.74 -8.69 10.99
N ALA A 178 -1.39 -7.57 11.64
CA ALA A 178 -1.60 -6.22 11.13
C ALA A 178 -0.75 -5.92 9.89
N GLU A 179 0.51 -6.35 9.86
CA GLU A 179 1.37 -6.20 8.69
C GLU A 179 0.85 -6.99 7.49
N GLN A 180 0.46 -8.27 7.69
CA GLN A 180 -0.18 -9.06 6.64
C GLN A 180 -1.48 -8.42 6.13
N HIS A 181 -2.24 -7.77 7.00
CA HIS A 181 -3.45 -7.04 6.59
C HIS A 181 -3.09 -5.76 5.81
N ARG A 182 -2.04 -5.02 6.19
CA ARG A 182 -1.54 -3.87 5.41
C ARG A 182 -1.13 -4.31 4.01
N THR A 183 -0.27 -5.32 3.89
CA THR A 183 0.19 -5.82 2.59
C THR A 183 -0.97 -6.27 1.70
N LYS A 184 -1.94 -7.03 2.23
CA LYS A 184 -3.13 -7.44 1.45
C LYS A 184 -3.96 -6.26 0.96
N VAL A 185 -4.18 -5.25 1.81
CA VAL A 185 -4.93 -4.04 1.42
C VAL A 185 -4.16 -3.23 0.37
N GLU A 186 -2.83 -3.17 0.46
CA GLU A 186 -1.97 -2.53 -0.54
C GLU A 186 -2.02 -3.29 -1.88
N GLU A 187 -1.87 -4.61 -1.88
CA GLU A 187 -2.01 -5.49 -3.06
C GLU A 187 -3.39 -5.34 -3.72
N ASP A 188 -4.48 -5.47 -2.96
CA ASP A 188 -5.85 -5.32 -3.46
C ASP A 188 -6.10 -3.91 -4.02
N PHE A 189 -5.55 -2.87 -3.37
CA PHE A 189 -5.64 -1.49 -3.85
C PHE A 189 -4.86 -1.29 -5.15
N GLU A 190 -3.64 -1.82 -5.25
CA GLU A 190 -2.84 -1.75 -6.48
C GLU A 190 -3.54 -2.47 -7.65
N ILE A 191 -4.10 -3.66 -7.40
CA ILE A 191 -4.88 -4.42 -8.39
C ILE A 191 -6.12 -3.63 -8.82
N ALA A 192 -6.90 -3.10 -7.88
CA ALA A 192 -8.09 -2.30 -8.18
C ALA A 192 -7.75 -1.01 -8.95
N MET A 193 -6.65 -0.33 -8.60
CA MET A 193 -6.18 0.87 -9.29
C MET A 193 -5.56 0.56 -10.65
N ALA A 194 -4.89 -0.58 -10.83
CA ALA A 194 -4.46 -1.07 -12.14
C ALA A 194 -5.67 -1.35 -13.04
N ALA A 195 -6.65 -2.12 -12.57
CA ALA A 195 -7.88 -2.40 -13.30
C ALA A 195 -8.63 -1.12 -13.69
N ARG A 196 -8.79 -0.17 -12.75
CA ARG A 196 -9.44 1.12 -13.02
C ARG A 196 -8.66 1.98 -14.02
N ARG A 197 -7.32 1.98 -14.00
CA ARG A 197 -6.49 2.65 -15.01
C ARG A 197 -6.65 2.02 -16.39
N THR A 198 -6.62 0.70 -16.48
CA THR A 198 -6.82 -0.03 -17.75
C THR A 198 -8.20 0.23 -18.33
N GLU A 199 -9.26 0.21 -17.52
CA GLU A 199 -10.62 0.50 -17.98
C GLU A 199 -10.78 1.96 -18.40
N ALA A 200 -10.21 2.92 -17.66
CA ALA A 200 -10.20 4.33 -18.08
C ALA A 200 -9.45 4.55 -19.41
N MET A 201 -8.31 3.87 -19.61
CA MET A 201 -7.59 3.88 -20.89
C MET A 201 -8.40 3.25 -22.02
N ARG A 202 -9.13 2.15 -21.77
CA ARG A 202 -10.02 1.51 -22.74
C ARG A 202 -11.14 2.46 -23.17
N VAL A 203 -11.82 3.09 -22.21
CA VAL A 203 -12.92 4.04 -22.49
C VAL A 203 -12.40 5.28 -23.25
N LEU A 204 -11.22 5.80 -22.91
CA LEU A 204 -10.59 6.89 -23.68
C LEU A 204 -10.28 6.47 -25.11
N ALA A 205 -9.66 5.30 -25.31
CA ALA A 205 -9.35 4.78 -26.65
C ALA A 205 -10.63 4.52 -27.48
N GLU A 206 -11.71 4.05 -26.86
CA GLU A 206 -13.02 3.89 -27.50
C GLU A 206 -13.65 5.25 -27.89
N GLN A 207 -13.54 6.27 -27.04
CA GLN A 207 -14.00 7.63 -27.34
C GLN A 207 -13.18 8.29 -28.45
N GLU A 208 -11.86 8.11 -28.45
CA GLU A 208 -10.97 8.59 -29.52
C GLU A 208 -11.27 7.88 -30.85
N ALA A 209 -11.42 6.55 -30.83
CA ALA A 209 -11.76 5.76 -32.01
C ALA A 209 -13.14 6.13 -32.58
N ALA A 210 -14.15 6.30 -31.72
CA ALA A 210 -15.49 6.73 -32.13
C ALA A 210 -15.45 8.15 -32.73
N SER A 211 -14.77 9.09 -32.06
CA SER A 211 -14.63 10.48 -32.51
C SER A 211 -13.89 10.56 -33.85
N LYS A 212 -12.84 9.76 -34.04
CA LYS A 212 -12.12 9.63 -35.31
C LYS A 212 -12.99 9.01 -36.41
N ALA A 213 -13.70 7.93 -36.12
CA ALA A 213 -14.61 7.29 -37.07
C ALA A 213 -15.75 8.25 -37.50
N GLU A 214 -16.29 9.05 -36.58
CA GLU A 214 -17.26 10.09 -36.92
C GLU A 214 -16.66 11.22 -37.76
N ALA A 215 -15.43 11.67 -37.46
CA ALA A 215 -14.74 12.68 -38.25
C ALA A 215 -14.47 12.17 -39.68
N GLU A 216 -14.00 10.94 -39.83
CA GLU A 216 -13.83 10.27 -41.12
C GLU A 216 -15.15 10.05 -41.86
N ARG A 217 -16.27 9.85 -41.13
CA ARG A 217 -17.62 9.78 -41.73
C ARG A 217 -18.04 11.14 -42.26
N ARG A 218 -17.98 12.20 -41.43
CA ARG A 218 -18.32 13.58 -41.84
C ARG A 218 -17.46 14.09 -43.00
N VAL A 219 -16.17 13.75 -43.02
CA VAL A 219 -15.28 14.07 -44.15
C VAL A 219 -15.71 13.32 -45.41
N ARG A 220 -16.02 12.01 -45.31
CA ARG A 220 -16.54 11.24 -46.47
C ARG A 220 -17.83 11.83 -47.00
N GLU A 221 -18.84 12.01 -46.15
CA GLU A 221 -20.13 12.63 -46.48
C GLU A 221 -19.93 13.99 -47.17
N ALA A 222 -19.12 14.89 -46.59
CA ALA A 222 -18.82 16.18 -47.20
C ALA A 222 -18.05 16.09 -48.53
N THR A 223 -17.15 15.10 -48.70
CA THR A 223 -16.47 14.90 -49.99
C THR A 223 -17.38 14.32 -51.07
N GLU A 224 -18.34 13.46 -50.70
CA GLU A 224 -19.36 12.89 -51.57
C GLU A 224 -20.38 13.97 -51.98
N GLU A 225 -20.87 14.77 -51.03
CA GLU A 225 -21.72 15.94 -51.31
C GLU A 225 -21.01 16.95 -52.21
N ALA A 226 -19.75 17.30 -51.92
CA ALA A 226 -18.98 18.19 -52.76
C ALA A 226 -18.70 17.60 -54.15
N ALA A 227 -18.56 16.28 -54.28
CA ALA A 227 -18.45 15.61 -55.57
C ALA A 227 -19.79 15.64 -56.33
N ALA A 228 -20.91 15.42 -55.65
CA ALA A 228 -22.25 15.50 -56.23
C ALA A 228 -22.61 16.94 -56.67
N ILE A 229 -22.22 17.96 -55.89
CA ILE A 229 -22.35 19.37 -56.26
C ILE A 229 -21.48 19.67 -57.49
N ARG A 230 -20.19 19.28 -57.49
CA ARG A 230 -19.32 19.45 -58.67
C ARG A 230 -19.87 18.73 -59.90
N ALA A 231 -20.45 17.54 -59.75
CA ALA A 231 -21.08 16.83 -60.85
C ALA A 231 -22.32 17.56 -61.39
N LYS A 232 -23.21 18.06 -60.51
CA LYS A 232 -24.36 18.89 -60.90
C LYS A 232 -23.93 20.15 -61.62
N VAL A 233 -22.97 20.90 -61.06
CA VAL A 233 -22.41 22.11 -61.68
C VAL A 233 -21.78 21.77 -63.05
N ALA A 234 -21.05 20.66 -63.18
CA ALA A 234 -20.50 20.25 -64.48
C ALA A 234 -21.57 19.86 -65.51
N GLU A 235 -22.69 19.26 -65.10
CA GLU A 235 -23.83 18.99 -66.01
C GLU A 235 -24.60 20.27 -66.35
N GLU A 236 -24.78 21.20 -65.40
CA GLU A 236 -25.36 22.53 -65.64
C GLU A 236 -24.48 23.38 -66.57
N GLU A 237 -23.15 23.35 -66.38
CA GLU A 237 -22.16 23.99 -67.27
C GLU A 237 -22.18 23.36 -68.67
N LYS A 238 -22.30 22.02 -68.80
CA LYS A 238 -22.47 21.36 -70.10
C LYS A 238 -23.78 21.80 -70.77
N ALA A 239 -24.89 21.84 -70.03
CA ALA A 239 -26.19 22.25 -70.55
C ALA A 239 -26.19 23.73 -70.96
N ALA A 240 -25.60 24.61 -70.14
CA ALA A 240 -25.44 26.03 -70.45
C ALA A 240 -24.52 26.24 -71.66
N ASN A 241 -23.40 25.52 -71.76
CA ASN A 241 -22.53 25.58 -72.93
C ASN A 241 -23.21 25.03 -74.20
N ALA A 242 -24.01 23.96 -74.10
CA ALA A 242 -24.80 23.45 -75.21
C ALA A 242 -25.88 24.44 -75.68
N GLU A 243 -26.53 25.15 -74.74
CA GLU A 243 -27.48 26.23 -75.04
C GLU A 243 -26.79 27.47 -75.63
N ILE A 244 -25.60 27.83 -75.16
CA ILE A 244 -24.77 28.90 -75.73
C ILE A 244 -24.35 28.53 -77.15
N GLU A 245 -23.88 27.31 -77.40
CA GLU A 245 -23.53 26.82 -78.73
C GLU A 245 -24.76 26.70 -79.65
N ARG A 246 -25.92 26.31 -79.13
CA ARG A 246 -27.19 26.35 -79.88
C ARG A 246 -27.53 27.77 -80.32
N ARG A 247 -27.49 28.75 -79.40
CA ARG A 247 -27.73 30.17 -79.73
C ARG A 247 -26.69 30.75 -80.67
N ARG A 248 -25.41 30.38 -80.52
CA ARG A 248 -24.34 30.74 -81.46
C ARG A 248 -24.63 30.18 -82.85
N ARG A 249 -25.03 28.91 -82.93
CA ARG A 249 -25.40 28.26 -84.19
C ARG A 249 -26.61 28.91 -84.84
N GLU A 250 -27.69 29.13 -84.10
CA GLU A 250 -28.89 29.84 -84.58
C GLU A 250 -28.55 31.26 -85.05
N SER A 251 -27.72 32.00 -84.30
CA SER A 251 -27.26 33.34 -84.68
C SER A 251 -26.36 33.33 -85.93
N LEU A 252 -25.48 32.34 -86.08
CA LEU A 252 -24.66 32.14 -87.28
C LEU A 252 -25.48 31.70 -88.49
N GLU A 253 -26.50 30.86 -88.30
CA GLU A 253 -27.45 30.44 -89.33
C GLU A 253 -28.30 31.62 -89.79
N ASP A 254 -28.82 32.46 -88.88
CA ASP A 254 -29.54 33.69 -89.24
C ASP A 254 -28.63 34.74 -89.88
N ALA A 255 -27.38 34.88 -89.43
CA ALA A 255 -26.40 35.73 -90.10
C ALA A 255 -26.09 35.23 -91.52
N ASN A 256 -25.96 33.92 -91.71
CA ASN A 256 -25.78 33.30 -93.03
C ASN A 256 -27.03 33.44 -93.90
N ARG A 257 -28.24 33.28 -93.37
CA ARG A 257 -29.51 33.55 -94.08
C ARG A 257 -29.60 35.01 -94.52
N ARG A 258 -29.27 35.97 -93.65
CA ARG A 258 -29.20 37.41 -94.00
C ARG A 258 -28.16 37.68 -95.07
N LYS A 259 -26.98 37.06 -94.98
CA LYS A 259 -25.92 37.16 -95.99
C LYS A 259 -26.36 36.56 -97.33
N GLN A 260 -27.01 35.40 -97.33
CA GLN A 260 -27.53 34.74 -98.53
C GLN A 260 -28.68 35.54 -99.16
N ALA A 261 -29.61 36.06 -98.36
CA ALA A 261 -30.67 36.96 -98.81
C ALA A 261 -30.10 38.24 -99.45
N SER A 262 -29.11 38.85 -98.81
CA SER A 262 -28.39 40.02 -99.35
C SER A 262 -27.62 39.70 -100.64
N ILE A 263 -27.00 38.52 -100.75
CA ILE A 263 -26.36 38.05 -101.99
C ILE A 263 -27.40 37.80 -103.08
N THR A 264 -28.55 37.19 -102.79
CA THR A 264 -29.61 37.01 -103.78
C THR A 264 -30.22 38.34 -104.23
N GLU A 265 -30.38 39.30 -103.33
CA GLU A 265 -30.87 40.64 -103.67
C GLU A 265 -29.84 41.42 -104.50
N ALA A 266 -28.55 41.36 -104.14
CA ALA A 266 -27.47 41.95 -104.93
C ALA A 266 -27.39 41.32 -106.34
N ASN A 267 -27.48 40.00 -106.44
CA ASN A 267 -27.51 39.30 -107.73
C ASN A 267 -28.77 39.63 -108.54
N ALA A 268 -29.94 39.80 -107.90
CA ALA A 268 -31.16 40.23 -108.58
C ALA A 268 -31.02 41.65 -109.15
N ARG A 269 -30.47 42.61 -108.39
CA ARG A 269 -30.18 43.96 -108.89
C ARG A 269 -29.14 43.97 -110.02
N VAL A 270 -28.14 43.09 -109.96
CA VAL A 270 -27.17 42.93 -111.07
C VAL A 270 -27.85 42.36 -112.31
N ALA A 271 -28.69 41.33 -112.17
CA ALA A 271 -29.45 40.73 -113.26
C ALA A 271 -30.38 41.76 -113.93
N GLU A 272 -31.16 42.49 -113.13
CA GLU A 272 -32.05 43.57 -113.59
C GLU A 272 -31.27 44.68 -114.32
N ALA A 273 -30.11 45.10 -113.79
CA ALA A 273 -29.23 46.06 -114.46
C ALA A 273 -28.65 45.53 -115.78
N THR A 274 -28.31 44.24 -115.89
CA THR A 274 -27.89 43.63 -117.16
C THR A 274 -29.02 43.50 -118.17
N ASP A 275 -30.23 43.16 -117.75
CA ASP A 275 -31.40 43.07 -118.63
C ASP A 275 -31.80 44.46 -119.15
N GLU A 276 -31.76 45.48 -118.28
CA GLU A 276 -31.89 46.89 -118.65
C GLU A 276 -30.81 47.35 -119.65
N ALA A 277 -29.56 46.94 -119.46
CA ALA A 277 -28.46 47.27 -120.38
C ALA A 277 -28.66 46.59 -121.74
N GLN A 278 -29.04 45.30 -121.77
CA GLN A 278 -29.35 44.59 -123.00
C GLN A 278 -30.56 45.20 -123.73
N ARG A 279 -31.59 45.65 -123.00
CA ARG A 279 -32.76 46.33 -123.57
C ARG A 279 -32.36 47.61 -124.30
N ARG A 280 -31.58 48.48 -123.64
CA ARG A 280 -31.07 49.73 -124.25
C ARG A 280 -30.17 49.47 -125.48
N VAL A 281 -29.36 48.41 -125.46
CA VAL A 281 -28.54 48.02 -126.63
C VAL A 281 -29.41 47.56 -127.80
N ARG A 282 -30.46 46.77 -127.58
CA ARG A 282 -31.39 46.35 -128.65
C ARG A 282 -32.12 47.54 -129.25
N GLU A 283 -32.69 48.41 -128.42
CA GLU A 283 -33.38 49.64 -128.84
C GLU A 283 -32.47 50.55 -129.69
N ALA A 284 -31.22 50.78 -129.26
CA ALA A 284 -30.24 51.55 -130.03
C ALA A 284 -29.85 50.91 -131.38
N THR A 285 -29.78 49.57 -131.42
CA THR A 285 -29.45 48.83 -132.66
C THR A 285 -30.60 48.90 -133.67
N GLU A 286 -31.85 48.82 -133.21
CA GLU A 286 -33.04 48.98 -134.05
C GLU A 286 -33.18 50.40 -134.60
N GLU A 287 -32.88 51.44 -133.79
CA GLU A 287 -32.83 52.81 -134.30
C GLU A 287 -31.72 53.03 -135.34
N ALA A 288 -30.53 52.44 -135.16
CA ALA A 288 -29.45 52.53 -136.13
C ALA A 288 -29.86 51.94 -137.48
N ASN A 289 -30.48 50.75 -137.47
CA ASN A 289 -30.99 50.10 -138.68
C ASN A 289 -32.09 50.92 -139.39
N LYS A 290 -33.00 51.56 -138.65
CA LYS A 290 -34.00 52.48 -139.22
C LYS A 290 -33.36 53.68 -139.93
N ARG A 291 -32.28 54.25 -139.36
CA ARG A 291 -31.53 55.37 -139.96
C ARG A 291 -30.76 54.95 -141.22
N ILE A 292 -30.20 53.74 -141.26
CA ILE A 292 -29.49 53.19 -142.43
C ILE A 292 -30.45 52.95 -143.60
N ASN A 293 -31.61 52.33 -143.37
CA ASN A 293 -32.57 52.06 -144.44
C ASN A 293 -33.13 53.35 -145.05
N ALA A 294 -33.49 54.33 -144.22
CA ALA A 294 -33.96 55.65 -144.69
C ALA A 294 -32.88 56.45 -145.46
N ALA A 295 -31.59 56.12 -145.29
CA ALA A 295 -30.50 56.67 -146.10
C ALA A 295 -30.34 55.92 -147.43
N ALA A 296 -30.54 54.61 -147.47
CA ALA A 296 -30.53 53.80 -148.69
C ALA A 296 -31.64 54.24 -149.66
N ASP A 297 -32.88 54.37 -149.17
CA ASP A 297 -34.04 54.81 -149.98
C ASP A 297 -33.81 56.18 -150.65
N ARG A 298 -33.14 57.10 -149.94
CA ARG A 298 -32.78 58.43 -150.46
C ARG A 298 -31.69 58.40 -151.53
N VAL A 299 -30.76 57.45 -151.46
CA VAL A 299 -29.73 57.26 -152.50
C VAL A 299 -30.33 56.63 -153.76
N GLU A 300 -31.32 55.75 -153.63
CA GLU A 300 -32.00 55.11 -154.75
C GLU A 300 -32.93 56.08 -155.50
N ALA A 301 -33.67 56.94 -154.77
CA ALA A 301 -34.45 58.03 -155.35
C ALA A 301 -33.59 59.05 -156.15
N LEU A 302 -32.35 59.30 -155.75
CA LEU A 302 -31.42 60.16 -156.49
C LEU A 302 -30.81 59.47 -157.73
N ARG A 303 -30.76 58.13 -157.76
CA ARG A 303 -30.32 57.37 -158.94
C ARG A 303 -31.37 57.33 -160.03
N SER A 304 -32.66 57.20 -159.70
CA SER A 304 -33.74 57.19 -160.70
C SER A 304 -33.88 58.56 -161.39
N LEU A 305 -33.78 59.66 -160.65
CA LEU A 305 -33.83 61.02 -161.19
C LEU A 305 -32.67 61.30 -162.18
N ARG A 306 -31.47 60.77 -161.89
CA ARG A 306 -30.30 60.85 -162.78
C ARG A 306 -30.45 60.04 -164.07
N ALA A 307 -31.15 58.90 -164.02
CA ALA A 307 -31.41 58.09 -165.22
C ALA A 307 -32.39 58.78 -166.18
N GLY A 308 -33.42 59.47 -165.66
CA GLY A 308 -34.39 60.21 -166.50
C GLY A 308 -33.77 61.37 -167.29
N ILE A 309 -32.83 62.11 -166.67
CA ILE A 309 -32.14 63.24 -167.32
C ILE A 309 -31.12 62.75 -168.38
N ALA A 310 -30.54 61.55 -168.20
CA ALA A 310 -29.57 60.99 -169.15
C ALA A 310 -30.18 60.58 -170.50
N GLU A 311 -31.42 60.10 -170.54
CA GLU A 311 -32.09 59.74 -171.80
C GLU A 311 -32.58 60.97 -172.59
N GLN A 312 -33.08 62.01 -171.92
CA GLN A 312 -33.55 63.23 -172.61
C GLN A 312 -32.41 63.98 -173.35
N VAL A 313 -31.15 63.78 -172.95
CA VAL A 313 -29.97 64.34 -173.66
C VAL A 313 -29.45 63.40 -174.77
N LYS A 314 -29.77 62.10 -174.71
CA LYS A 314 -29.49 61.13 -175.79
C LYS A 314 -30.42 61.35 -176.98
N ALA A 315 -31.66 61.76 -176.72
CA ALA A 315 -32.65 62.18 -177.72
C ALA A 315 -32.27 63.46 -178.50
N ALA A 316 -31.20 64.18 -178.13
CA ALA A 316 -30.64 65.26 -178.95
C ALA A 316 -30.14 64.78 -180.34
N ARG A 317 -29.91 63.47 -180.48
CA ARG A 317 -28.99 62.84 -181.43
C ARG A 317 -29.11 63.22 -182.92
N ALA A 318 -30.34 63.25 -183.43
CA ALA A 318 -30.62 62.61 -184.72
C ALA A 318 -31.13 63.50 -185.88
N VAL A 319 -31.57 64.74 -185.63
CA VAL A 319 -32.24 65.57 -186.67
C VAL A 319 -31.52 66.90 -186.96
N LEU A 320 -30.37 67.16 -186.33
CA LEU A 320 -29.38 68.14 -186.84
C LEU A 320 -28.04 67.46 -187.13
N HIS A 321 -28.13 66.39 -187.92
CA HIS A 321 -27.01 65.83 -188.69
C HIS A 321 -26.90 66.50 -190.08
N GLU A 322 -27.38 67.74 -190.22
CA GLU A 322 -27.34 68.51 -191.47
C GLU A 322 -27.07 70.00 -191.14
N ALA A 323 -25.86 70.47 -191.49
CA ALA A 323 -25.19 71.74 -191.12
C ALA A 323 -24.40 71.72 -189.77
N SER A 324 -23.38 70.88 -189.58
CA SER A 324 -22.00 70.92 -190.16
C SER A 324 -21.09 71.98 -189.50
N ALA A 325 -19.84 71.70 -189.10
CA ALA A 325 -18.66 71.38 -189.93
C ALA A 325 -18.54 72.37 -191.11
N VAL A 326 -17.59 73.32 -191.09
CA VAL A 326 -16.13 73.10 -191.17
C VAL A 326 -15.34 74.10 -190.30
N LEU A 327 -14.38 73.62 -189.48
CA LEU A 327 -13.30 74.33 -188.72
C LEU A 327 -13.76 75.34 -187.62
N GLY A 328 -13.14 75.54 -186.44
CA GLY A 328 -11.98 75.01 -185.68
C GLY A 328 -11.85 75.84 -184.36
N ASP A 329 -10.87 75.76 -183.44
CA ASP A 329 -9.78 74.83 -183.07
C ASP A 329 -9.15 75.31 -181.70
N GLY A 330 -8.27 74.55 -181.03
CA GLY A 330 -7.33 75.06 -179.99
C GLY A 330 -7.32 74.42 -178.56
N ALA A 331 -6.12 74.00 -178.12
CA ALA A 331 -5.75 73.17 -176.94
C ALA A 331 -5.30 73.97 -175.64
N PRO A 332 -4.44 73.50 -174.68
CA PRO A 332 -4.57 72.42 -173.64
C PRO A 332 -3.97 72.68 -172.19
N ALA A 333 -4.04 71.64 -171.30
CA ALA A 333 -3.03 71.14 -170.28
C ALA A 333 -2.93 71.58 -168.76
N GLU A 334 -3.23 70.62 -167.83
CA GLU A 334 -2.51 70.00 -166.64
C GLU A 334 -1.29 70.62 -165.85
N PRO A 335 -0.75 70.06 -164.69
CA PRO A 335 -1.31 69.41 -163.45
C PRO A 335 -0.50 69.54 -162.07
N VAL A 336 -1.02 68.99 -160.91
CA VAL A 336 -0.44 68.52 -159.54
C VAL A 336 0.85 69.11 -158.85
N PRO A 337 1.35 68.74 -157.59
CA PRO A 337 0.86 67.98 -156.39
C PRO A 337 1.20 68.49 -154.92
N ASP A 338 0.66 67.77 -153.90
CA ASP A 338 1.15 67.32 -152.54
C ASP A 338 1.69 68.17 -151.32
N GLU A 339 1.55 67.52 -150.13
CA GLU A 339 2.22 67.64 -148.79
C GLU A 339 1.68 68.49 -147.58
N GLN A 340 2.07 68.07 -146.36
CA GLN A 340 1.74 68.58 -144.99
C GLN A 340 2.75 69.71 -144.54
N PRO A 341 2.89 70.21 -143.27
CA PRO A 341 2.18 70.00 -141.97
C PRO A 341 1.96 71.26 -141.03
N THR A 342 1.47 71.03 -139.80
CA THR A 342 1.55 71.83 -138.54
C THR A 342 0.70 73.11 -138.24
N ARG A 343 -0.04 73.08 -137.10
CA ARG A 343 -0.36 74.10 -136.03
C ARG A 343 -0.76 75.58 -136.38
N PRO A 344 -1.39 76.38 -135.47
CA PRO A 344 -2.07 76.11 -134.19
C PRO A 344 -3.47 76.83 -134.05
N ALA A 345 -3.97 76.94 -132.79
CA ALA A 345 -4.91 77.93 -132.23
C ALA A 345 -6.38 77.51 -131.93
N THR A 346 -6.72 77.69 -130.64
CA THR A 346 -7.98 77.44 -129.92
C THR A 346 -9.09 78.46 -130.23
N PRO A 347 -10.40 78.14 -130.05
CA PRO A 347 -11.02 78.33 -128.72
C PRO A 347 -12.13 77.32 -128.30
N ARG A 348 -12.22 77.08 -126.97
CA ARG A 348 -13.40 76.97 -126.05
C ARG A 348 -14.80 76.44 -126.52
N PRO A 349 -15.71 76.01 -125.59
CA PRO A 349 -15.60 75.95 -124.13
C PRO A 349 -16.07 74.64 -123.44
N ALA A 350 -15.66 74.49 -122.18
CA ALA A 350 -16.43 73.85 -121.11
C ALA A 350 -16.54 74.85 -119.95
N PRO A 351 -17.53 74.70 -119.05
CA PRO A 351 -17.17 74.77 -117.62
C PRO A 351 -17.99 73.85 -116.69
N ALA A 352 -17.44 73.65 -115.48
CA ALA A 352 -18.17 73.20 -114.30
C ALA A 352 -19.05 74.34 -113.72
N PRO A 353 -19.62 74.16 -112.52
CA PRO A 353 -19.01 74.92 -111.42
C PRO A 353 -18.85 74.17 -110.09
N LYS A 354 -17.96 74.71 -109.24
CA LYS A 354 -17.87 74.47 -107.79
C LYS A 354 -18.13 75.79 -107.07
N SER A 355 -18.73 75.76 -105.88
CA SER A 355 -18.30 76.61 -104.75
C SER A 355 -18.81 76.09 -103.40
N THR A 356 -17.95 76.26 -102.40
CA THR A 356 -18.10 76.02 -100.94
C THR A 356 -19.01 77.10 -100.27
N PRO A 357 -19.20 77.22 -98.93
CA PRO A 357 -18.58 76.50 -97.79
C PRO A 357 -19.51 76.16 -96.57
N ARG A 358 -18.89 75.59 -95.50
CA ARG A 358 -18.91 76.11 -94.10
C ARG A 358 -19.61 75.30 -92.97
N ASP A 359 -18.85 75.15 -91.86
CA ASP A 359 -19.14 74.96 -90.42
C ASP A 359 -20.27 74.03 -89.90
N GLY A 360 -19.98 73.33 -88.80
CA GLY A 360 -20.99 72.59 -88.02
C GLY A 360 -20.46 71.58 -86.98
N ALA A 361 -19.57 71.98 -86.07
CA ALA A 361 -19.07 71.10 -84.99
C ALA A 361 -19.32 71.69 -83.59
N ALA A 362 -20.21 71.06 -82.82
CA ALA A 362 -20.52 71.25 -81.39
C ALA A 362 -21.62 70.22 -80.99
N SER A 363 -21.83 69.76 -79.76
CA SER A 363 -21.05 69.74 -78.49
C SER A 363 -21.77 68.82 -77.47
N LYS A 364 -21.14 68.51 -76.32
CA LYS A 364 -21.83 68.00 -75.10
C LYS A 364 -22.84 69.05 -74.55
N PRO A 365 -23.82 68.70 -73.67
CA PRO A 365 -23.64 68.49 -72.19
C PRO A 365 -24.34 67.18 -71.68
N THR A 366 -23.95 66.47 -70.61
CA THR A 366 -24.06 66.70 -69.13
C THR A 366 -25.43 67.12 -68.59
N GLY A 367 -26.02 66.32 -67.67
CA GLY A 367 -27.04 66.79 -66.72
C GLY A 367 -28.14 65.79 -66.33
N GLU A 368 -27.82 64.77 -65.53
CA GLU A 368 -28.40 64.47 -64.19
C GLU A 368 -27.77 63.19 -63.60
#